data_AF-A0A182XJU6-F1
#
_entry.id   AF-A0A182XJU6-F1
#
_cell.length_a   1.000
_cell.length_b   1.000
_cell.length_c   1.000
_cell.angle_alpha   90.00
_cell.angle_beta   90.00
_cell.angle_gamma   90.00
#
_symmetry.space_group_name_H-M   'P 1'
#
loop_
_entity.id
_entity.type
_entity.pdbx_description
1 polymer ?
#
loop_
_entity_poly.entity_id
_entity_poly.type
_entity_poly.pdbx_seq_one_letter_code
_entity_poly.pdbx_strand_id
1 'polypeptide(L)'
;MDSCAAVEKEVEKVINKFSAINDHSQRIIGDVISLIEKLRSSIAEGNPDSKVTAGQVDVLNEALSKTKDKLHRLTTEHRDLHGTVSKVGKAIDRNFVADFTATSRTDVFQTERNVMLLNKIMAQHFYRQGMDDVADALIKESGLPAEDIVPEPYAELHRIWEAIHTGNLAPALDWAARYSAELDARNSTLEFKLHRLAFMQILNGGVQAQTDAIAYARSNFAKFVRRFEKDIQILMGTLIYLQIGIHNSPYKYLTAPEMWIETADVFLKDACQLLGINKDSPLSVIVNAGCTALPALLNLKQVMMSRQVTGIWNGRDELPIEIELEPDNRFHSIFACPILRQQSSEDNPPMKLLCGHVISRDALNKLSNGPILKCPYCPMEQCPSDAKLIYF
;
A
#
# COMPACT_ATOMS: atom_id res chain seq x y z
N MET A 1 -1.01 -15.20 -1.72
CA MET A 1 -1.97 -15.18 -2.85
C MET A 1 -2.73 -16.48 -2.99
N ASP A 2 -2.09 -17.64 -2.80
CA ASP A 2 -2.74 -18.97 -2.94
C ASP A 2 -3.95 -19.19 -2.03
N SER A 3 -3.91 -18.72 -0.77
CA SER A 3 -5.06 -18.76 0.15
C SER A 3 -6.27 -17.99 -0.39
N CYS A 4 -6.05 -16.80 -0.97
CA CYS A 4 -7.11 -16.00 -1.58
C CYS A 4 -7.66 -16.69 -2.83
N ALA A 5 -6.78 -17.16 -3.72
CA ALA A 5 -7.17 -17.86 -4.94
C ALA A 5 -7.97 -19.16 -4.64
N ALA A 6 -7.63 -19.86 -3.55
CA ALA A 6 -8.34 -21.06 -3.12
C ALA A 6 -9.78 -20.75 -2.65
N VAL A 7 -10.00 -19.63 -1.98
CA VAL A 7 -11.34 -19.17 -1.58
C VAL A 7 -12.11 -18.60 -2.76
N GLU A 8 -11.46 -17.78 -3.60
CA GLU A 8 -12.03 -17.18 -4.80
C GLU A 8 -12.62 -18.24 -5.74
N LYS A 9 -11.91 -19.36 -5.94
CA LYS A 9 -12.40 -20.50 -6.72
C LYS A 9 -13.70 -21.10 -6.17
N GLU A 10 -13.89 -21.15 -4.86
CA GLU A 10 -15.14 -21.64 -4.27
C GLU A 10 -16.25 -20.57 -4.34
N VAL A 11 -15.90 -19.28 -4.23
CA VAL A 11 -16.83 -18.16 -4.41
C VAL A 11 -17.37 -18.11 -5.84
N GLU A 12 -16.51 -18.25 -6.85
CA GLU A 12 -16.93 -18.32 -8.26
C GLU A 12 -17.92 -19.46 -8.51
N LYS A 13 -17.69 -20.64 -7.91
CA LYS A 13 -18.64 -21.76 -8.01
C LYS A 13 -20.00 -21.43 -7.39
N VAL A 14 -20.02 -20.69 -6.28
CA VAL A 14 -21.28 -20.21 -5.70
C VAL A 14 -21.96 -19.23 -6.65
N ILE A 15 -21.25 -18.22 -7.14
CA ILE A 15 -21.80 -17.20 -8.06
C ILE A 15 -22.39 -17.85 -9.31
N ASN A 16 -21.64 -18.74 -9.96
CA ASN A 16 -22.09 -19.45 -11.16
C ASN A 16 -23.35 -20.30 -10.88
N LYS A 17 -23.37 -21.03 -9.76
CA LYS A 17 -24.53 -21.84 -9.38
C LYS A 17 -25.74 -20.98 -9.02
N PHE A 18 -25.52 -19.84 -8.36
CA PHE A 18 -26.58 -18.90 -7.98
C PHE A 18 -27.19 -18.23 -9.22
N SER A 19 -26.36 -17.79 -10.17
CA SER A 19 -26.83 -17.24 -11.45
C SER A 19 -27.65 -18.26 -12.23
N ALA A 20 -27.17 -19.51 -12.33
CA ALA A 20 -27.89 -20.57 -13.04
C ALA A 20 -29.25 -20.88 -12.39
N ILE A 21 -29.31 -20.97 -11.06
CA ILE A 21 -30.57 -21.20 -10.33
C ILE A 21 -31.51 -19.99 -10.48
N ASN A 22 -30.99 -18.77 -10.43
CA ASN A 22 -31.80 -17.56 -10.63
C ASN A 22 -32.42 -17.53 -12.04
N ASP A 23 -31.63 -17.79 -13.08
CA ASP A 23 -32.11 -17.84 -14.47
C ASP A 23 -33.16 -18.94 -14.66
N HIS A 24 -32.94 -20.12 -14.05
CA HIS A 24 -33.89 -21.22 -14.10
C HIS A 24 -35.18 -20.90 -13.34
N SER A 25 -35.07 -20.27 -12.16
CA SER A 25 -36.19 -19.83 -11.33
C SER A 25 -37.06 -18.82 -12.06
N GLN A 26 -36.45 -17.84 -12.71
CA GLN A 26 -37.17 -16.85 -13.51
C GLN A 26 -37.96 -17.50 -14.65
N ARG A 27 -37.38 -18.49 -15.35
CA ARG A 27 -38.09 -19.23 -16.40
C ARG A 27 -39.25 -20.06 -15.85
N ILE A 28 -39.03 -20.81 -14.76
CA ILE A 28 -40.08 -21.64 -14.16
C ILE A 28 -41.24 -20.77 -13.66
N ILE A 29 -40.93 -19.68 -12.96
CA ILE A 29 -41.95 -18.75 -12.45
C ILE A 29 -42.68 -18.08 -13.63
N GLY A 30 -41.97 -17.66 -14.66
CA GLY A 30 -42.55 -17.10 -15.88
C GLY A 30 -43.51 -18.07 -16.59
N ASP A 31 -43.13 -19.35 -16.72
CA ASP A 31 -44.01 -20.37 -17.27
C ASP A 31 -45.28 -20.58 -16.43
N VAL A 32 -45.15 -20.57 -15.10
CA VAL A 32 -46.28 -20.72 -14.18
C VAL A 32 -47.22 -19.51 -14.29
N ILE A 33 -46.67 -18.30 -14.34
CA ILE A 33 -47.44 -17.07 -14.56
C ILE A 33 -48.20 -17.16 -15.89
N SER A 34 -47.52 -17.51 -16.99
CA SER A 34 -48.16 -17.63 -18.31
C SER A 34 -49.26 -18.69 -18.34
N LEU A 35 -49.06 -19.83 -17.66
CA LEU A 35 -50.07 -20.87 -17.53
C LEU A 35 -51.31 -20.35 -16.78
N ILE A 36 -51.11 -19.66 -15.66
CA ILE A 36 -52.21 -19.09 -14.86
C ILE A 36 -52.94 -17.98 -15.64
N GLU A 37 -52.22 -17.13 -16.38
CA GLU A 37 -52.81 -16.08 -17.21
C GLU A 37 -53.65 -16.65 -18.35
N LYS A 38 -53.17 -17.68 -19.06
CA LYS A 38 -53.94 -18.37 -20.11
C LYS A 38 -55.22 -18.98 -19.56
N LEU A 39 -55.15 -19.58 -18.37
CA LEU A 39 -56.34 -20.12 -17.68
C LEU A 39 -57.31 -19.01 -17.31
N ARG A 40 -56.81 -17.88 -16.76
CA ARG A 40 -57.64 -16.73 -16.43
C ARG A 40 -58.38 -16.19 -17.65
N SER A 41 -57.69 -16.04 -18.79
CA SER A 41 -58.30 -15.58 -20.04
C SER A 41 -59.33 -16.57 -20.57
N SER A 42 -59.03 -17.87 -20.55
CA SER A 42 -59.97 -18.91 -21.00
C SER A 42 -61.24 -19.00 -20.14
N ILE A 43 -61.14 -18.70 -18.85
CA ILE A 43 -62.30 -18.62 -17.95
C ILE A 43 -63.09 -17.31 -18.18
N ALA A 44 -62.39 -16.20 -18.45
CA ALA A 44 -63.02 -14.89 -18.69
C ALA A 44 -63.75 -14.78 -20.05
N GLU A 45 -63.38 -15.58 -21.04
CA GLU A 45 -64.07 -15.69 -22.34
C GLU A 45 -65.43 -16.43 -22.25
N GLY A 46 -65.73 -17.06 -21.11
CA GLY A 46 -67.01 -17.73 -20.84
C GLY A 46 -68.13 -16.78 -20.38
N ASN A 47 -69.39 -17.23 -20.48
CA ASN A 47 -70.55 -16.45 -20.04
C ASN A 47 -70.54 -16.28 -18.49
N PRO A 48 -70.76 -15.07 -17.92
CA PRO A 48 -70.61 -14.81 -16.48
C PRO A 48 -71.51 -15.67 -15.57
N ASP A 49 -72.67 -16.12 -16.07
CA ASP A 49 -73.65 -16.95 -15.34
C ASP A 49 -73.48 -18.46 -15.58
N SER A 50 -72.45 -18.89 -16.32
CA SER A 50 -72.21 -20.31 -16.58
C SER A 50 -71.33 -20.95 -15.49
N LYS A 51 -71.80 -22.04 -14.88
CA LYS A 51 -70.97 -22.84 -13.97
C LYS A 51 -69.77 -23.39 -14.73
N VAL A 52 -68.59 -23.37 -14.08
CA VAL A 52 -67.35 -23.94 -14.62
C VAL A 52 -67.63 -25.36 -15.13
N THR A 53 -67.30 -25.62 -16.39
CA THR A 53 -67.53 -26.94 -17.00
C THR A 53 -66.56 -27.98 -16.42
N ALA A 54 -66.96 -29.26 -16.42
CA ALA A 54 -66.11 -30.34 -15.90
C ALA A 54 -64.71 -30.37 -16.56
N GLY A 55 -64.62 -30.11 -17.87
CA GLY A 55 -63.34 -30.00 -18.58
C GLY A 55 -62.48 -28.81 -18.13
N GLN A 56 -63.08 -27.68 -17.76
CA GLN A 56 -62.33 -26.54 -17.21
C GLN A 56 -61.81 -26.83 -15.80
N VAL A 57 -62.55 -27.60 -15.00
CA VAL A 57 -62.12 -28.06 -13.67
C VAL A 57 -60.91 -29.01 -13.79
N ASP A 58 -60.93 -29.94 -14.75
CA ASP A 58 -59.81 -30.86 -14.99
C ASP A 58 -58.54 -30.13 -15.41
N VAL A 59 -58.67 -29.16 -16.33
CA VAL A 59 -57.55 -28.32 -16.79
C VAL A 59 -56.99 -27.47 -15.63
N LEU A 60 -57.85 -26.95 -14.74
CA LEU A 60 -57.42 -26.21 -13.56
C LEU A 60 -56.63 -27.10 -12.58
N ASN A 61 -57.14 -28.31 -12.32
CA ASN A 61 -56.48 -29.28 -11.43
C ASN A 61 -55.11 -29.71 -11.99
N GLU A 62 -55.02 -29.94 -13.30
CA GLU A 62 -53.77 -30.29 -13.96
C GLU A 62 -52.74 -29.14 -13.86
N ALA A 63 -53.17 -27.89 -14.05
CA ALA A 63 -52.31 -26.72 -13.94
C ALA A 63 -51.83 -26.47 -12.51
N LEU A 64 -52.70 -26.64 -11.51
CA LEU A 64 -52.34 -26.57 -10.09
C LEU A 64 -51.31 -27.64 -9.72
N SER A 65 -51.50 -28.87 -10.22
CA SER A 65 -50.55 -29.97 -10.02
C SER A 65 -49.18 -29.65 -10.63
N LYS A 66 -49.14 -29.22 -11.90
CA LYS A 66 -47.89 -28.80 -12.58
C LYS A 66 -47.19 -27.64 -11.87
N THR A 67 -47.95 -26.69 -11.34
CA THR A 67 -47.41 -25.54 -10.58
C THR A 67 -46.77 -26.01 -9.27
N LYS A 68 -47.44 -26.91 -8.54
CA LYS A 68 -46.91 -27.51 -7.32
C LYS A 68 -45.60 -28.26 -7.57
N ASP A 69 -45.53 -29.06 -8.62
CA ASP A 69 -44.31 -29.80 -8.99
C ASP A 69 -43.16 -28.85 -9.36
N LYS A 70 -43.45 -27.80 -10.13
CA LYS A 70 -42.48 -26.76 -10.51
C LYS A 70 -41.93 -26.02 -9.28
N LEU A 71 -42.78 -25.63 -8.34
CA LEU A 71 -42.36 -24.97 -7.09
C LEU A 71 -41.57 -25.91 -6.16
N HIS A 72 -41.92 -27.19 -6.12
CA HIS A 72 -41.19 -28.18 -5.33
C HIS A 72 -39.76 -28.40 -5.87
N ARG A 73 -39.59 -28.43 -7.19
CA ARG A 73 -38.27 -28.48 -7.83
C ARG A 73 -37.42 -27.26 -7.47
N LEU A 74 -37.97 -26.06 -7.56
CA LEU A 74 -37.28 -24.82 -7.16
C LEU A 74 -36.82 -24.84 -5.70
N THR A 75 -37.66 -25.35 -4.81
CA THR A 75 -37.33 -25.48 -3.38
C THR A 75 -36.13 -26.43 -3.17
N THR A 76 -36.11 -27.53 -3.93
CA THR A 76 -35.04 -28.53 -3.85
C THR A 76 -33.71 -27.97 -4.38
N GLU A 77 -33.75 -27.29 -5.51
CA GLU A 77 -32.56 -26.64 -6.11
C GLU A 77 -32.00 -25.54 -5.21
N HIS A 78 -32.88 -24.76 -4.56
CA HIS A 78 -32.45 -23.76 -3.59
C HIS A 78 -31.75 -24.41 -2.38
N ARG A 79 -32.25 -25.55 -1.90
CA ARG A 79 -31.60 -26.27 -0.78
C ARG A 79 -30.19 -26.76 -1.13
N ASP A 80 -29.97 -27.14 -2.38
CA ASP A 80 -28.66 -27.58 -2.89
C ASP A 80 -27.60 -26.45 -2.93
N LEU A 81 -27.98 -25.18 -2.75
CA LEU A 81 -27.03 -24.07 -2.61
C LEU A 81 -26.30 -24.08 -1.26
N HIS A 82 -26.96 -24.49 -0.18
CA HIS A 82 -26.37 -24.46 1.16
C HIS A 82 -25.06 -25.25 1.24
N GLY A 83 -24.98 -26.38 0.52
CA GLY A 83 -23.78 -27.19 0.45
C GLY A 83 -22.61 -26.47 -0.23
N THR A 84 -22.88 -25.69 -1.29
CA THR A 84 -21.84 -24.91 -1.98
C THR A 84 -21.38 -23.72 -1.13
N VAL A 85 -22.30 -23.02 -0.47
CA VAL A 85 -21.97 -21.92 0.46
C VAL A 85 -21.15 -22.42 1.65
N SER A 86 -21.50 -23.58 2.22
CA SER A 86 -20.73 -24.17 3.32
C SER A 86 -19.27 -24.49 2.92
N LYS A 87 -19.02 -24.86 1.66
CA LYS A 87 -17.65 -25.11 1.16
C LYS A 87 -16.80 -23.85 1.15
N VAL A 88 -17.39 -22.68 0.88
CA VAL A 88 -16.70 -21.39 0.99
C VAL A 88 -16.25 -21.15 2.43
N GLY A 89 -17.14 -21.32 3.41
CA GLY A 89 -16.79 -21.19 4.83
C GLY A 89 -15.64 -22.11 5.24
N LYS A 90 -15.70 -23.40 4.86
CA LYS A 90 -14.62 -24.36 5.12
C LYS A 90 -13.31 -24.00 4.40
N ALA A 91 -13.39 -23.42 3.21
CA ALA A 91 -12.21 -22.96 2.49
C ALA A 91 -11.58 -21.75 3.19
N ILE A 92 -12.38 -20.83 3.74
CA ILE A 92 -11.88 -19.72 4.56
C ILE A 92 -11.15 -20.27 5.79
N ASP A 93 -11.81 -21.12 6.57
CA ASP A 93 -11.25 -21.70 7.81
C ASP A 93 -9.94 -22.45 7.55
N ARG A 94 -9.83 -23.14 6.41
CA ARG A 94 -8.62 -23.90 6.06
C ARG A 94 -7.46 -23.03 5.60
N ASN A 95 -7.73 -21.92 4.93
CA ASN A 95 -6.70 -21.12 4.26
C ASN A 95 -6.29 -19.86 5.03
N PHE A 96 -7.09 -19.44 6.02
CA PHE A 96 -6.82 -18.27 6.86
C PHE A 96 -6.70 -18.71 8.33
N VAL A 97 -5.46 -18.77 8.85
CA VAL A 97 -5.19 -19.06 10.25
C VAL A 97 -5.60 -17.86 11.10
N ALA A 98 -6.53 -18.05 12.03
CA ALA A 98 -7.15 -16.97 12.80
C ALA A 98 -6.29 -16.44 13.97
N ASP A 99 -5.22 -17.14 14.37
CA ASP A 99 -4.48 -16.82 15.59
C ASP A 99 -3.01 -16.42 15.35
N PHE A 100 -2.80 -15.10 15.28
CA PHE A 100 -1.49 -14.44 15.25
C PHE A 100 -1.01 -13.98 16.65
N THR A 101 -1.82 -14.20 17.70
CA THR A 101 -1.47 -13.71 19.05
C THR A 101 -0.24 -14.40 19.62
N ALA A 102 -0.04 -15.67 19.27
CA ALA A 102 1.12 -16.45 19.68
C ALA A 102 2.45 -16.03 19.01
N THR A 103 2.40 -15.25 17.92
CA THR A 103 3.57 -14.62 17.29
C THR A 103 3.67 -13.14 17.64
N SER A 104 2.92 -12.68 18.65
CA SER A 104 2.89 -11.28 19.05
C SER A 104 3.33 -11.17 20.50
N ARG A 105 4.15 -10.17 20.81
CA ARG A 105 4.44 -9.79 22.18
C ARG A 105 3.19 -9.15 22.79
N THR A 106 2.64 -9.76 23.84
CA THR A 106 1.40 -9.29 24.48
C THR A 106 1.59 -8.04 25.33
N ASP A 107 2.83 -7.69 25.68
CA ASP A 107 3.20 -6.57 26.55
C ASP A 107 3.41 -5.24 25.81
N VAL A 108 3.65 -5.27 24.49
CA VAL A 108 4.05 -4.10 23.70
C VAL A 108 2.99 -2.98 23.72
N PHE A 109 1.71 -3.30 23.69
CA PHE A 109 0.62 -2.31 23.65
C PHE A 109 -0.14 -2.19 24.98
N GLN A 110 0.45 -2.61 26.10
CA GLN A 110 -0.21 -2.52 27.41
C GLN A 110 -0.01 -1.19 28.12
N THR A 111 1.06 -0.45 27.79
CA THR A 111 1.33 0.84 28.42
C THR A 111 0.63 1.97 27.67
N GLU A 112 0.05 2.90 28.42
CA GLU A 112 -0.59 4.11 27.86
C GLU A 112 0.36 4.85 26.91
N ARG A 113 1.64 4.96 27.28
CA ARG A 113 2.69 5.54 26.45
C ARG A 113 2.79 4.88 25.06
N ASN A 114 2.77 3.55 24.98
CA ASN A 114 2.91 2.84 23.70
C ASN A 114 1.64 2.95 22.85
N VAL A 115 0.46 2.97 23.48
CA VAL A 115 -0.82 3.21 22.80
C VAL A 115 -0.87 4.63 22.23
N MET A 116 -0.44 5.64 23.01
CA MET A 116 -0.33 7.02 22.52
C MET A 116 0.65 7.13 21.35
N LEU A 117 1.82 6.47 21.42
CA LEU A 117 2.78 6.47 20.33
C LEU A 117 2.20 5.83 19.05
N LEU A 118 1.47 4.73 19.18
CA LEU A 118 0.78 4.08 18.07
C LEU A 118 -0.25 5.02 17.43
N ASN A 119 -1.12 5.62 18.24
CA ASN A 119 -2.15 6.55 17.76
C ASN A 119 -1.51 7.76 17.06
N LYS A 120 -0.39 8.28 17.58
CA LYS A 120 0.38 9.36 16.94
C LYS A 120 0.89 8.95 15.56
N ILE A 121 1.51 7.76 15.46
CA ILE A 121 2.02 7.24 14.18
C ILE A 121 0.88 7.03 13.18
N MET A 122 -0.29 6.56 13.64
CA MET A 122 -1.48 6.39 12.81
C MET A 122 -2.03 7.73 12.31
N ALA A 123 -2.16 8.74 13.19
CA ALA A 123 -2.61 10.08 12.81
C ALA A 123 -1.67 10.72 11.78
N GLN A 124 -0.35 10.65 12.01
CA GLN A 124 0.66 11.11 11.05
C GLN A 124 0.55 10.39 9.71
N HIS A 125 0.27 9.07 9.72
CA HIS A 125 0.05 8.33 8.49
C HIS A 125 -1.21 8.81 7.75
N PHE A 126 -2.32 9.08 8.43
CA PHE A 126 -3.53 9.57 7.79
C PHE A 126 -3.35 10.95 7.16
N TYR A 127 -2.67 11.90 7.83
CA TYR A 127 -2.29 13.18 7.21
C TYR A 127 -1.40 13.00 5.97
N ARG A 128 -0.48 12.02 5.99
CA ARG A 128 0.35 11.68 4.81
C ARG A 128 -0.47 11.15 3.64
N GLN A 129 -1.60 10.51 3.91
CA GLN A 129 -2.54 9.98 2.91
C GLN A 129 -3.62 11.01 2.53
N GLY A 130 -3.59 12.23 3.08
CA GLY A 130 -4.62 13.26 2.83
C GLY A 130 -5.96 13.00 3.54
N MET A 131 -6.01 12.06 4.49
CA MET A 131 -7.20 11.71 5.27
C MET A 131 -7.28 12.56 6.54
N ASP A 132 -7.34 13.87 6.37
CA ASP A 132 -7.25 14.86 7.46
C ASP A 132 -8.40 14.70 8.46
N ASP A 133 -9.62 14.42 7.98
CA ASP A 133 -10.81 14.21 8.80
C ASP A 133 -10.69 12.97 9.70
N VAL A 134 -10.13 11.88 9.19
CA VAL A 134 -9.88 10.65 9.95
C VAL A 134 -8.76 10.86 10.96
N ALA A 135 -7.70 11.59 10.58
CA ALA A 135 -6.64 11.96 11.51
C ALA A 135 -7.19 12.80 12.67
N ASP A 136 -7.93 13.87 12.37
CA ASP A 136 -8.53 14.77 13.38
C ASP A 136 -9.49 14.03 14.32
N ALA A 137 -10.31 13.12 13.77
CA ALA A 137 -11.21 12.28 14.57
C ALA A 137 -10.43 11.35 15.52
N LEU A 138 -9.40 10.66 15.02
CA LEU A 138 -8.55 9.79 15.83
C LEU A 138 -7.88 10.56 16.97
N ILE A 139 -7.36 11.76 16.70
CA ILE A 139 -6.69 12.60 17.69
C ILE A 139 -7.66 12.97 18.81
N LYS A 140 -8.86 13.41 18.43
CA LYS A 140 -9.91 13.81 19.37
C LYS A 140 -10.37 12.64 20.24
N GLU A 141 -10.58 11.47 19.65
CA GLU A 141 -11.07 10.28 20.37
C GLU A 141 -10.00 9.64 21.25
N SER A 142 -8.74 9.66 20.83
CA SER A 142 -7.63 9.08 21.58
C SER A 142 -7.10 9.98 22.70
N GLY A 143 -7.58 11.22 22.80
CA GLY A 143 -7.09 12.19 23.80
C GLY A 143 -5.63 12.58 23.59
N LEU A 144 -5.11 12.45 22.36
CA LEU A 144 -3.73 12.82 22.06
C LEU A 144 -3.54 14.33 22.26
N PRO A 145 -2.46 14.77 22.93
CA PRO A 145 -2.13 16.18 23.01
C PRO A 145 -1.87 16.70 21.59
N ALA A 146 -2.62 17.72 21.17
CA ALA A 146 -2.44 18.33 19.85
C ALA A 146 -1.02 18.88 19.65
N GLU A 147 -0.33 19.22 20.75
CA GLU A 147 1.05 19.71 20.78
C GLU A 147 2.08 18.63 20.39
N ASP A 148 1.78 17.35 20.65
CA ASP A 148 2.65 16.22 20.31
C ASP A 148 2.51 15.80 18.85
N ILE A 149 1.45 16.24 18.20
CA ILE A 149 1.19 15.99 16.79
C ILE A 149 1.64 17.22 16.05
N VAL A 150 2.95 17.26 15.76
CA VAL A 150 3.45 18.19 14.76
C VAL A 150 2.64 17.88 13.50
N PRO A 151 1.85 18.83 12.97
CA PRO A 151 1.33 18.73 11.62
C PRO A 151 2.58 18.83 10.74
N GLU A 152 3.24 17.69 10.57
CA GLU A 152 4.30 17.53 9.60
C GLU A 152 3.70 18.06 8.27
N PRO A 153 4.45 18.80 7.44
CA PRO A 153 3.90 19.50 6.27
C PRO A 153 3.32 18.56 5.20
N TYR A 154 3.21 17.26 5.48
CA TYR A 154 2.61 16.25 4.62
C TYR A 154 1.22 16.61 4.12
N ALA A 155 0.39 17.32 4.89
CA ALA A 155 -0.91 17.75 4.36
C ALA A 155 -0.74 18.76 3.19
N GLU A 156 0.22 19.69 3.26
CA GLU A 156 0.58 20.55 2.13
C GLU A 156 1.22 19.73 0.99
N LEU A 157 2.19 18.86 1.31
CA LEU A 157 2.90 18.07 0.31
C LEU A 157 1.96 17.09 -0.43
N HIS A 158 1.05 16.45 0.28
CA HIS A 158 0.05 15.54 -0.30
C HIS A 158 -0.89 16.31 -1.22
N ARG A 159 -1.39 17.47 -0.78
CA ARG A 159 -2.21 18.35 -1.65
C ARG A 159 -1.48 18.76 -2.92
N ILE A 160 -0.19 19.09 -2.83
CA ILE A 160 0.63 19.41 -4.02
C ILE A 160 0.83 18.17 -4.89
N TRP A 161 1.15 17.02 -4.30
CA TRP A 161 1.35 15.75 -4.99
C TRP A 161 0.08 15.28 -5.73
N GLU A 162 -1.09 15.43 -5.10
CA GLU A 162 -2.40 15.14 -5.70
C GLU A 162 -2.74 16.16 -6.79
N ALA A 163 -2.43 17.45 -6.58
CA ALA A 163 -2.58 18.47 -7.60
C ALA A 163 -1.78 18.13 -8.87
N ILE A 164 -0.54 17.62 -8.73
CA ILE A 164 0.24 17.12 -9.88
C ILE A 164 -0.52 15.97 -10.57
N HIS A 165 -1.01 14.97 -9.83
CA HIS A 165 -1.74 13.83 -10.41
C HIS A 165 -3.04 14.20 -11.12
N THR A 166 -3.72 15.24 -10.64
CA THR A 166 -4.97 15.75 -11.23
C THR A 166 -4.75 16.76 -12.36
N GLY A 167 -3.49 17.04 -12.72
CA GLY A 167 -3.12 17.94 -13.82
C GLY A 167 -3.04 19.42 -13.43
N ASN A 168 -3.08 19.76 -12.14
CA ASN A 168 -2.90 21.10 -11.62
C ASN A 168 -1.47 21.32 -11.11
N LEU A 169 -0.62 21.93 -11.95
CA LEU A 169 0.79 22.18 -11.61
C LEU A 169 1.02 23.45 -10.78
N ALA A 170 0.02 24.32 -10.60
CA ALA A 170 0.22 25.62 -9.96
C ALA A 170 0.77 25.51 -8.52
N PRO A 171 0.24 24.65 -7.63
CA PRO A 171 0.78 24.49 -6.29
C PRO A 171 2.23 23.98 -6.28
N ALA A 172 2.56 23.07 -7.20
CA ALA A 172 3.90 22.49 -7.31
C ALA A 172 4.92 23.50 -7.84
N LEU A 173 4.54 24.32 -8.82
CA LEU A 173 5.38 25.38 -9.36
C LEU A 173 5.64 26.49 -8.33
N ASP A 174 4.62 26.90 -7.57
CA ASP A 174 4.78 27.86 -6.47
C ASP A 174 5.75 27.32 -5.40
N TRP A 175 5.55 26.06 -4.99
CA TRP A 175 6.43 25.41 -4.03
C TRP A 175 7.87 25.31 -4.55
N ALA A 176 8.06 24.89 -5.80
CA ALA A 176 9.39 24.77 -6.40
C ALA A 176 10.09 26.13 -6.55
N ALA A 177 9.34 27.21 -6.82
CA ALA A 177 9.87 28.56 -6.86
C ALA A 177 10.31 29.05 -5.46
N ARG A 178 9.52 28.75 -4.42
CA ARG A 178 9.85 29.08 -3.01
C ARG A 178 11.16 28.44 -2.54
N TYR A 179 11.43 27.19 -2.96
CA TYR A 179 12.62 26.42 -2.58
C TYR A 179 13.66 26.30 -3.71
N SER A 180 13.63 27.19 -4.70
CA SER A 180 14.43 27.05 -5.94
C SER A 180 15.94 27.03 -5.66
N ALA A 181 16.43 27.87 -4.73
CA ALA A 181 17.84 27.93 -4.38
C ALA A 181 18.33 26.65 -3.69
N GLU A 182 17.53 26.08 -2.80
CA GLU A 182 17.85 24.84 -2.08
C GLU A 182 17.76 23.62 -2.99
N LEU A 183 16.79 23.60 -3.91
CA LEU A 183 16.68 22.58 -4.96
C LEU A 183 17.91 22.62 -5.89
N ASP A 184 18.35 23.80 -6.30
CA ASP A 184 19.54 23.98 -7.13
C ASP A 184 20.82 23.55 -6.40
N ALA A 185 20.98 23.91 -5.13
CA ALA A 185 22.12 23.50 -4.30
C ALA A 185 22.24 21.97 -4.19
N ARG A 186 21.12 21.25 -4.27
CA ARG A 186 21.04 19.78 -4.24
C ARG A 186 21.05 19.15 -5.64
N ASN A 187 21.21 19.93 -6.70
CA ASN A 187 21.11 19.48 -8.09
C ASN A 187 19.78 18.75 -8.38
N SER A 188 18.67 19.19 -7.79
CA SER A 188 17.34 18.65 -8.10
C SER A 188 16.98 18.85 -9.59
N THR A 189 16.17 17.95 -10.14
CA THR A 189 15.60 18.08 -11.51
C THR A 189 14.13 18.51 -11.49
N LEU A 190 13.55 18.65 -10.30
CA LEU A 190 12.12 18.84 -10.08
C LEU A 190 11.57 20.05 -10.84
N GLU A 191 12.21 21.20 -10.68
CA GLU A 191 11.70 22.45 -11.22
C GLU A 191 11.62 22.42 -12.76
N PHE A 192 12.64 21.85 -13.40
CA PHE A 192 12.62 21.64 -14.85
C PHE A 192 11.51 20.66 -15.26
N LYS A 193 11.34 19.54 -14.54
CA LYS A 193 10.29 18.55 -14.83
C LYS A 193 8.89 19.15 -14.71
N LEU A 194 8.63 20.02 -13.73
CA LEU A 194 7.37 20.74 -13.59
C LEU A 194 7.12 21.69 -14.76
N HIS A 195 8.11 22.50 -15.14
CA HIS A 195 7.97 23.39 -16.29
C HIS A 195 7.84 22.63 -17.62
N ARG A 196 8.46 21.45 -17.74
CA ARG A 196 8.27 20.52 -18.87
C ARG A 196 6.82 20.08 -18.97
N LEU A 197 6.22 19.59 -17.87
CA LEU A 197 4.80 19.19 -17.85
C LEU A 197 3.88 20.36 -18.20
N ALA A 198 4.13 21.55 -17.63
CA ALA A 198 3.34 22.74 -17.91
C ALA A 198 3.42 23.16 -19.39
N PHE A 199 4.60 23.11 -19.99
CA PHE A 199 4.78 23.36 -21.41
C PHE A 199 3.99 22.36 -22.27
N MET A 200 4.07 21.06 -21.95
CA MET A 200 3.30 20.03 -22.66
C MET A 200 1.79 20.20 -22.48
N GLN A 201 1.33 20.61 -21.29
CA GLN A 201 -0.07 20.89 -21.01
C GLN A 201 -0.60 22.05 -21.84
N ILE A 202 0.19 23.13 -22.04
CA ILE A 202 -0.16 24.23 -22.94
C ILE A 202 -0.24 23.72 -24.39
N LEU A 203 0.74 22.92 -24.83
CA LEU A 203 0.77 22.39 -26.20
C LEU A 203 -0.37 21.42 -26.52
N ASN A 204 -0.98 20.78 -25.52
CA ASN A 204 -2.19 19.99 -25.71
C ASN A 204 -3.39 20.84 -26.19
N GLY A 205 -3.34 22.17 -26.05
CA GLY A 205 -4.27 23.10 -26.69
C GLY A 205 -4.13 23.19 -28.23
N GLY A 206 -3.19 22.46 -28.81
CA GLY A 206 -3.00 22.36 -30.26
C GLY A 206 -2.33 23.61 -30.85
N VAL A 207 -2.56 23.82 -32.16
CA VAL A 207 -1.91 24.88 -32.94
C VAL A 207 -2.20 26.28 -32.38
N GLN A 208 -3.38 26.50 -31.81
CA GLN A 208 -3.77 27.80 -31.25
C GLN A 208 -2.93 28.18 -30.03
N ALA A 209 -2.46 27.20 -29.25
CA ALA A 209 -1.65 27.41 -28.06
C ALA A 209 -0.13 27.54 -28.35
N GLN A 210 0.28 27.49 -29.62
CA GLN A 210 1.69 27.55 -30.02
C GLN A 210 2.38 28.82 -29.51
N THR A 211 1.74 29.97 -29.67
CA THR A 211 2.29 31.27 -29.24
C THR A 211 2.49 31.31 -27.73
N ASP A 212 1.52 30.81 -26.97
CA ASP A 212 1.55 30.78 -25.51
C ASP A 212 2.64 29.83 -25.00
N ALA A 213 2.79 28.66 -25.62
CA ALA A 213 3.85 27.71 -25.28
C ALA A 213 5.26 28.29 -25.53
N ILE A 214 5.46 29.01 -26.64
CA ILE A 214 6.73 29.69 -26.94
C ILE A 214 6.99 30.80 -25.92
N ALA A 215 5.98 31.59 -25.57
CA ALA A 215 6.10 32.63 -24.55
C ALA A 215 6.46 32.02 -23.18
N TYR A 216 5.82 30.91 -22.81
CA TYR A 216 6.10 30.17 -21.59
C TYR A 216 7.55 29.65 -21.55
N ALA A 217 8.01 29.01 -22.64
CA ALA A 217 9.37 28.50 -22.76
C ALA A 217 10.42 29.61 -22.62
N ARG A 218 10.21 30.75 -23.29
CA ARG A 218 11.13 31.91 -23.19
C ARG A 218 11.26 32.44 -21.77
N SER A 219 10.16 32.44 -21.02
CA SER A 219 10.11 32.98 -19.66
C SER A 219 10.71 32.02 -18.63
N ASN A 220 10.48 30.71 -18.79
CA ASN A 220 10.78 29.72 -17.74
C ASN A 220 11.99 28.82 -18.05
N PHE A 221 12.37 28.61 -19.32
CA PHE A 221 13.45 27.66 -19.66
C PHE A 221 14.85 28.27 -19.60
N ALA A 222 14.99 29.60 -19.62
CA ALA A 222 16.29 30.27 -19.71
C ALA A 222 17.29 29.81 -18.64
N LYS A 223 16.83 29.60 -17.40
CA LYS A 223 17.68 29.14 -16.29
C LYS A 223 18.15 27.68 -16.41
N PHE A 224 17.42 26.86 -17.18
CA PHE A 224 17.68 25.42 -17.33
C PHE A 224 18.58 25.09 -18.52
N VAL A 225 18.81 26.04 -19.43
CA VAL A 225 19.54 25.80 -20.70
C VAL A 225 20.89 25.13 -20.48
N ARG A 226 21.67 25.56 -19.49
CA ARG A 226 23.01 24.99 -19.23
C ARG A 226 22.98 23.50 -18.88
N ARG A 227 21.92 23.02 -18.26
CA ARG A 227 21.82 21.65 -17.73
C ARG A 227 20.92 20.74 -18.57
N PHE A 228 19.87 21.30 -19.19
CA PHE A 228 18.81 20.57 -19.88
C PHE A 228 18.66 20.99 -21.34
N GLU A 229 19.74 21.45 -21.99
CA GLU A 229 19.71 21.95 -23.37
C GLU A 229 19.06 20.97 -24.35
N LYS A 230 19.45 19.68 -24.28
CA LYS A 230 18.92 18.64 -25.17
C LYS A 230 17.43 18.40 -24.96
N ASP A 231 16.97 18.36 -23.71
CA ASP A 231 15.56 18.22 -23.39
C ASP A 231 14.75 19.42 -23.89
N ILE A 232 15.28 20.64 -23.75
CA ILE A 232 14.65 21.86 -24.28
C ILE A 232 14.58 21.80 -25.82
N GLN A 233 15.63 21.36 -26.50
CA GLN A 233 15.62 21.17 -27.96
C GLN A 233 14.55 20.16 -28.40
N ILE A 234 14.41 19.05 -27.67
CA ILE A 234 13.36 18.05 -27.90
C ILE A 234 11.97 18.68 -27.72
N LEU A 235 11.76 19.44 -26.64
CA LEU A 235 10.49 20.13 -26.38
C LEU A 235 10.17 21.14 -27.48
N MET A 236 11.15 21.91 -27.97
CA MET A 236 10.95 22.81 -29.10
C MET A 236 10.63 22.05 -30.40
N GLY A 237 11.23 20.87 -30.59
CA GLY A 237 10.95 19.99 -31.73
C GLY A 237 9.49 19.51 -31.82
N THR A 238 8.79 19.44 -30.69
CA THR A 238 7.36 19.04 -30.66
C THR A 238 6.46 20.02 -31.44
N LEU A 239 6.86 21.29 -31.56
CA LEU A 239 6.09 22.34 -32.23
C LEU A 239 5.82 22.03 -33.72
N ILE A 240 6.72 21.28 -34.37
CA ILE A 240 6.60 20.90 -35.79
C ILE A 240 5.41 19.94 -36.00
N TYR A 241 5.06 19.16 -34.97
CA TYR A 241 4.05 18.10 -35.05
C TYR A 241 2.65 18.53 -34.57
N LEU A 242 2.45 19.80 -34.18
CA LEU A 242 1.18 20.28 -33.63
C LEU A 242 -0.01 20.09 -34.58
N GLN A 243 0.20 20.19 -35.89
CA GLN A 243 -0.85 20.00 -36.90
C GLN A 243 -1.38 18.55 -36.96
N ILE A 244 -0.52 17.57 -36.66
CA ILE A 244 -0.84 16.14 -36.71
C ILE A 244 -1.14 15.60 -35.29
N GLY A 245 -0.81 16.38 -34.26
CA GLY A 245 -0.92 16.01 -32.85
C GLY A 245 0.35 15.33 -32.33
N ILE A 246 0.75 15.67 -31.10
CA ILE A 246 2.00 15.17 -30.48
C ILE A 246 1.95 13.64 -30.29
N HIS A 247 0.78 13.07 -30.02
CA HIS A 247 0.61 11.62 -29.89
C HIS A 247 0.98 10.83 -31.16
N ASN A 248 0.91 11.48 -32.34
CA ASN A 248 1.28 10.91 -33.63
C ASN A 248 2.74 11.19 -34.02
N SER A 249 3.53 11.77 -33.11
CA SER A 249 4.92 12.16 -33.35
C SER A 249 5.92 11.20 -32.69
N PRO A 250 7.21 11.26 -33.05
CA PRO A 250 8.28 10.59 -32.32
C PRO A 250 8.35 10.99 -30.82
N TYR A 251 7.72 12.11 -30.44
CA TYR A 251 7.71 12.65 -29.09
C TYR A 251 6.50 12.22 -28.24
N LYS A 252 5.70 11.24 -28.70
CA LYS A 252 4.52 10.76 -27.96
C LYS A 252 4.80 10.37 -26.51
N TYR A 253 6.01 9.90 -26.21
CA TYR A 253 6.43 9.54 -24.84
C TYR A 253 6.41 10.73 -23.87
N LEU A 254 6.52 11.98 -24.37
CA LEU A 254 6.41 13.18 -23.52
C LEU A 254 4.98 13.45 -23.02
N THR A 255 3.99 12.81 -23.64
CA THR A 255 2.57 12.91 -23.26
C THR A 255 2.11 11.73 -22.39
N ALA A 256 3.02 10.82 -22.06
CA ALA A 256 2.69 9.60 -21.37
C ALA A 256 2.35 9.87 -19.89
N PRO A 257 1.35 9.20 -19.29
CA PRO A 257 0.97 9.41 -17.88
C PRO A 257 2.11 9.21 -16.89
N GLU A 258 3.09 8.36 -17.24
CA GLU A 258 4.27 8.07 -16.44
C GLU A 258 5.10 9.32 -16.13
N MET A 259 5.05 10.34 -17.01
CA MET A 259 5.76 11.61 -16.81
C MET A 259 5.21 12.40 -15.62
N TRP A 260 3.91 12.28 -15.35
CA TRP A 260 3.25 12.90 -14.20
C TRP A 260 3.60 12.18 -12.91
N ILE A 261 3.52 10.84 -12.93
CA ILE A 261 3.88 9.98 -11.80
C ILE A 261 5.34 10.23 -11.40
N GLU A 262 6.27 10.17 -12.37
CA GLU A 262 7.69 10.41 -12.13
C GLU A 262 7.95 11.80 -11.53
N THR A 263 7.24 12.83 -12.00
CA THR A 263 7.44 14.20 -11.50
C THR A 263 6.87 14.36 -10.09
N ALA A 264 5.74 13.73 -9.79
CA ALA A 264 5.15 13.72 -8.45
C ALA A 264 6.02 12.95 -7.45
N ASP A 265 6.65 11.84 -7.86
CA ASP A 265 7.58 11.08 -7.02
C ASP A 265 8.86 11.87 -6.72
N VAL A 266 9.40 12.57 -7.74
CA VAL A 266 10.55 13.47 -7.55
C VAL A 266 10.18 14.62 -6.62
N PHE A 267 8.98 15.20 -6.78
CA PHE A 267 8.47 16.24 -5.88
C PHE A 267 8.46 15.75 -4.43
N LEU A 268 7.82 14.60 -4.17
CA LEU A 268 7.69 14.08 -2.82
C LEU A 268 9.05 13.74 -2.19
N LYS A 269 9.97 13.19 -2.99
CA LYS A 269 11.34 12.89 -2.55
C LYS A 269 12.08 14.17 -2.16
N ASP A 270 12.11 15.15 -3.05
CA ASP A 270 12.90 16.38 -2.83
C ASP A 270 12.30 17.22 -1.69
N ALA A 271 10.97 17.30 -1.61
CA ALA A 271 10.29 17.97 -0.51
C ALA A 271 10.58 17.31 0.85
N CYS A 272 10.51 15.97 0.93
CA CYS A 272 10.84 15.26 2.16
C CYS A 272 12.30 15.51 2.59
N GLN A 273 13.23 15.42 1.64
CA GLN A 273 14.64 15.66 1.92
C GLN A 273 14.93 17.12 2.33
N LEU A 274 14.23 18.10 1.75
CA LEU A 274 14.41 19.51 2.07
C LEU A 274 13.88 19.85 3.47
N LEU A 275 12.73 19.30 3.80
CA LEU A 275 12.04 19.54 5.08
C LEU A 275 12.57 18.65 6.21
N GLY A 276 13.51 17.73 5.91
CA GLY A 276 14.11 16.83 6.90
C GLY A 276 13.13 15.80 7.44
N ILE A 277 12.12 15.45 6.65
CA ILE A 277 11.07 14.51 7.03
C ILE A 277 11.21 13.19 6.26
N ASN A 278 10.76 12.10 6.85
CA ASN A 278 10.88 10.77 6.24
C ASN A 278 9.95 10.64 5.03
N LYS A 279 10.48 10.20 3.88
CA LYS A 279 9.65 9.96 2.69
C LYS A 279 8.55 8.94 2.98
N ASP A 280 8.92 7.81 3.59
CA ASP A 280 8.00 6.72 3.85
C ASP A 280 7.33 6.87 5.22
N SER A 281 6.06 6.46 5.30
CA SER A 281 5.33 6.41 6.57
C SER A 281 5.95 5.34 7.48
N PRO A 282 6.35 5.67 8.72
CA PRO A 282 6.81 4.68 9.68
C PRO A 282 5.83 3.52 9.86
N LEU A 283 4.51 3.82 9.86
CA LEU A 283 3.48 2.79 9.93
C LEU A 283 3.54 1.82 8.75
N SER A 284 3.66 2.36 7.53
CA SER A 284 3.74 1.54 6.32
C SER A 284 4.99 0.68 6.32
N VAL A 285 6.13 1.25 6.70
CA VAL A 285 7.40 0.52 6.79
C VAL A 285 7.29 -0.64 7.78
N ILE A 286 6.78 -0.38 8.99
CA ILE A 286 6.64 -1.39 10.04
C ILE A 286 5.65 -2.49 9.63
N VAL A 287 4.49 -2.12 9.07
CA VAL A 287 3.48 -3.09 8.61
C VAL A 287 4.04 -3.96 7.49
N ASN A 288 4.71 -3.38 6.50
CA ASN A 288 5.31 -4.12 5.39
C ASN A 288 6.42 -5.07 5.87
N ALA A 289 7.31 -4.60 6.76
CA ALA A 289 8.32 -5.46 7.38
C ALA A 289 7.68 -6.61 8.18
N GLY A 290 6.60 -6.32 8.92
CA GLY A 290 5.79 -7.31 9.62
C GLY A 290 5.17 -8.35 8.68
N CYS A 291 4.60 -7.92 7.55
CA CYS A 291 4.06 -8.81 6.53
C CYS A 291 5.13 -9.75 5.94
N THR A 292 6.36 -9.28 5.77
CA THR A 292 7.49 -10.11 5.35
C THR A 292 7.90 -11.11 6.44
N ALA A 293 7.91 -10.68 7.70
CA ALA A 293 8.33 -11.49 8.83
C ALA A 293 7.31 -12.58 9.22
N LEU A 294 6.02 -12.26 9.16
CA LEU A 294 4.94 -13.05 9.74
C LEU A 294 4.87 -14.50 9.24
N PRO A 295 5.00 -14.80 7.92
CA PRO A 295 4.97 -16.18 7.44
C PRO A 295 6.08 -17.05 8.05
N ALA A 296 7.29 -16.50 8.19
CA ALA A 296 8.41 -17.21 8.78
C ALA A 296 8.17 -17.51 10.27
N LEU A 297 7.63 -16.54 11.01
CA LEU A 297 7.28 -16.69 12.42
C LEU A 297 6.15 -17.72 12.65
N LEU A 298 5.14 -17.74 11.77
CA LEU A 298 4.04 -18.72 11.83
C LEU A 298 4.51 -20.14 11.55
N ASN A 299 5.38 -20.32 10.55
CA ASN A 299 5.99 -21.64 10.26
C ASN A 299 6.80 -22.13 11.46
N LEU A 300 7.57 -21.23 12.09
CA LEU A 300 8.33 -21.55 13.29
C LEU A 300 7.43 -21.98 14.45
N LYS A 301 6.31 -21.27 14.69
CA LYS A 301 5.29 -21.67 15.68
C LYS A 301 4.81 -23.11 15.43
N GLN A 302 4.45 -23.43 14.19
CA GLN A 302 3.95 -24.78 13.85
C GLN A 302 4.98 -25.87 14.18
N VAL A 303 6.26 -25.61 13.87
CA VAL A 303 7.35 -26.52 14.20
C VAL A 303 7.60 -26.59 15.72
N MET A 304 7.53 -25.48 16.44
CA MET A 304 7.73 -25.44 17.89
C MET A 304 6.62 -26.15 18.66
N MET A 305 5.35 -25.95 18.27
CA MET A 305 4.21 -26.63 18.87
C MET A 305 4.24 -28.14 18.62
N SER A 306 4.61 -28.57 17.41
CA SER A 306 4.73 -29.99 17.08
C SER A 306 5.92 -30.68 17.78
N ARG A 307 6.99 -29.93 18.09
CA ARG A 307 8.19 -30.45 18.76
C ARG A 307 8.27 -30.15 20.27
N GLN A 308 7.23 -29.53 20.86
CA GLN A 308 7.17 -29.14 22.29
C GLN A 308 8.35 -28.28 22.78
N VAL A 309 8.88 -27.40 21.93
CA VAL A 309 9.97 -26.50 22.31
C VAL A 309 9.41 -25.09 22.52
N THR A 310 8.92 -24.78 23.71
CA THR A 310 8.21 -23.52 24.01
C THR A 310 9.12 -22.38 24.48
N GLY A 311 10.39 -22.65 24.84
CA GLY A 311 11.28 -21.68 25.49
C GLY A 311 12.07 -20.73 24.56
N ILE A 312 12.02 -20.92 23.23
CA ILE A 312 12.83 -20.13 22.27
C ILE A 312 12.27 -18.70 22.10
N TRP A 313 10.98 -18.51 22.35
CA TRP A 313 10.28 -17.24 22.18
C TRP A 313 10.45 -16.25 23.36
N ASN A 314 11.35 -16.56 24.31
CA ASN A 314 11.57 -15.75 25.51
C ASN A 314 12.62 -14.62 25.33
N GLY A 315 13.25 -14.54 24.15
CA GLY A 315 14.14 -13.42 23.82
C GLY A 315 13.33 -12.13 23.73
N ARG A 316 13.44 -11.26 24.73
CA ARG A 316 12.66 -10.02 24.77
C ARG A 316 13.02 -9.07 23.62
N ASP A 317 14.25 -9.13 23.13
CA ASP A 317 14.80 -8.09 22.24
C ASP A 317 15.30 -8.61 20.87
N GLU A 318 15.16 -9.92 20.58
CA GLU A 318 15.64 -10.52 19.33
C GLU A 318 14.65 -11.54 18.76
N LEU A 319 14.62 -11.65 17.43
CA LEU A 319 13.84 -12.68 16.74
C LEU A 319 14.60 -14.02 16.77
N PRO A 320 13.89 -15.16 16.86
CA PRO A 320 14.52 -16.48 16.90
C PRO A 320 15.14 -16.91 15.56
N ILE A 321 14.85 -16.19 14.49
CA ILE A 321 15.38 -16.39 13.14
C ILE A 321 15.74 -15.04 12.53
N GLU A 322 16.73 -15.06 11.66
CA GLU A 322 17.04 -13.93 10.79
C GLU A 322 15.93 -13.78 9.74
N ILE A 323 15.46 -12.56 9.56
CA ILE A 323 14.45 -12.19 8.56
C ILE A 323 15.10 -11.18 7.64
N GLU A 324 15.40 -11.61 6.42
CA GLU A 324 15.97 -10.73 5.41
C GLU A 324 14.92 -9.71 4.98
N LEU A 325 15.13 -8.45 5.36
CA LEU A 325 14.39 -7.31 4.85
C LEU A 325 15.16 -6.67 3.69
N GLU A 326 14.43 -6.04 2.77
CA GLU A 326 15.01 -5.29 1.66
C GLU A 326 16.01 -4.23 2.15
N PRO A 327 17.09 -3.94 1.40
CA PRO A 327 18.12 -2.99 1.80
C PRO A 327 17.58 -1.61 2.21
N ASP A 328 16.48 -1.17 1.61
CA ASP A 328 15.83 0.11 1.90
C ASP A 328 15.26 0.19 3.33
N ASN A 329 15.09 -0.94 4.02
CA ASN A 329 14.66 -1.00 5.42
C ASN A 329 15.82 -0.98 6.43
N ARG A 330 17.06 -0.77 5.97
CA ARG A 330 18.26 -0.69 6.83
C ARG A 330 18.50 0.75 7.27
N PHE A 331 17.73 1.20 8.26
CA PHE A 331 17.78 2.57 8.76
C PHE A 331 18.97 2.88 9.68
N HIS A 332 19.61 1.85 10.22
CA HIS A 332 20.69 2.00 11.19
C HIS A 332 21.88 1.15 10.78
N SER A 333 23.06 1.75 10.88
CA SER A 333 24.33 1.03 10.78
C SER A 333 24.46 0.06 11.96
N ILE A 334 24.80 -1.19 11.66
CA ILE A 334 25.02 -2.23 12.66
C ILE A 334 26.51 -2.53 12.71
N PHE A 335 27.08 -2.51 13.92
CA PHE A 335 28.43 -3.01 14.16
C PHE A 335 28.36 -4.28 15.00
N ALA A 336 28.90 -5.38 14.47
CA ALA A 336 29.15 -6.60 15.21
C ALA A 336 30.61 -6.63 15.66
N CYS A 337 30.83 -6.75 16.97
CA CYS A 337 32.18 -6.83 17.52
C CYS A 337 32.86 -8.12 17.04
N PRO A 338 34.01 -8.03 16.37
CA PRO A 338 34.61 -9.22 15.79
C PRO A 338 35.36 -10.09 16.83
N ILE A 339 35.58 -9.55 18.05
CA ILE A 339 36.19 -10.27 19.18
C ILE A 339 35.14 -11.03 19.98
N LEU A 340 34.06 -10.35 20.37
CA LEU A 340 32.98 -10.95 21.16
C LEU A 340 31.91 -11.62 20.31
N ARG A 341 31.94 -11.41 18.99
CA ARG A 341 30.95 -11.92 18.02
C ARG A 341 29.52 -11.56 18.40
N GLN A 342 29.34 -10.39 19.00
CA GLN A 342 28.05 -9.86 19.43
C GLN A 342 27.81 -8.49 18.79
N GLN A 343 26.56 -8.19 18.46
CA GLN A 343 26.15 -6.87 18.02
C GLN A 343 26.41 -5.84 19.12
N SER A 344 26.85 -4.65 18.73
CA SER A 344 27.00 -3.51 19.66
C SER A 344 25.65 -2.93 20.04
N SER A 345 25.58 -2.39 21.24
CA SER A 345 24.40 -1.71 21.82
C SER A 345 24.80 -0.34 22.37
N GLU A 346 23.84 0.44 22.86
CA GLU A 346 24.13 1.71 23.56
C GLU A 346 25.03 1.49 24.80
N ASP A 347 24.82 0.37 25.50
CA ASP A 347 25.63 -0.04 26.66
C ASP A 347 26.99 -0.62 26.27
N ASN A 348 27.09 -1.25 25.10
CA ASN A 348 28.33 -1.82 24.57
C ASN A 348 28.66 -1.28 23.16
N PRO A 349 29.03 0.00 23.04
CA PRO A 349 29.18 0.65 21.75
C PRO A 349 30.51 0.30 21.07
N PRO A 350 30.63 0.56 19.75
CA PRO A 350 31.88 0.44 19.02
C PRO A 350 32.93 1.48 19.45
N MET A 351 34.13 1.00 19.70
CA MET A 351 35.31 1.77 20.11
C MET A 351 36.39 1.63 19.04
N LYS A 352 36.80 2.74 18.46
CA LYS A 352 37.90 2.82 17.49
C LYS A 352 39.24 2.96 18.22
N LEU A 353 40.15 2.03 17.91
CA LEU A 353 41.54 2.06 18.36
C LEU A 353 42.35 3.09 17.53
N LEU A 354 43.51 3.51 18.01
CA LEU A 354 44.42 4.43 17.30
C LEU A 354 44.85 3.90 15.93
N CYS A 355 44.96 2.58 15.78
CA CYS A 355 45.25 1.92 14.51
C CYS A 355 44.09 1.96 13.50
N GLY A 356 42.91 2.42 13.90
CA GLY A 356 41.71 2.48 13.06
C GLY A 356 40.79 1.26 13.15
N HIS A 357 41.25 0.14 13.73
CA HIS A 357 40.37 -1.02 13.98
C HIS A 357 39.30 -0.69 15.03
N VAL A 358 38.15 -1.32 14.90
CA VAL A 358 36.99 -1.11 15.79
C VAL A 358 36.69 -2.40 16.54
N ILE A 359 36.54 -2.30 17.85
CA ILE A 359 36.08 -3.38 18.75
C ILE A 359 34.99 -2.82 19.67
N SER A 360 34.22 -3.65 20.36
CA SER A 360 33.22 -3.12 21.31
C SER A 360 33.86 -2.70 22.64
N ARG A 361 33.17 -1.84 23.41
CA ARG A 361 33.62 -1.38 24.74
C ARG A 361 33.90 -2.54 25.70
N ASP A 362 33.07 -3.58 25.71
CA ASP A 362 33.28 -4.77 26.52
C ASP A 362 34.52 -5.55 26.08
N ALA A 363 34.76 -5.63 24.77
CA ALA A 363 35.95 -6.28 24.23
C ALA A 363 37.20 -5.49 24.61
N LEU A 364 37.13 -4.15 24.50
CA LEU A 364 38.18 -3.25 24.94
C LEU A 364 38.51 -3.47 26.42
N ASN A 365 37.50 -3.49 27.28
CA ASN A 365 37.68 -3.71 28.72
C ASN A 365 38.27 -5.09 29.03
N LYS A 366 37.80 -6.15 28.37
CA LYS A 366 38.33 -7.52 28.54
C LYS A 366 39.77 -7.68 28.06
N LEU A 367 40.19 -6.93 27.04
CA LEU A 367 41.55 -6.96 26.52
C LEU A 367 42.49 -6.02 27.31
N SER A 368 41.93 -5.11 28.11
CA SER A 368 42.66 -4.12 28.91
C SER A 368 43.03 -4.65 30.29
N ASN A 369 43.89 -5.67 30.34
CA ASN A 369 44.39 -6.24 31.60
C ASN A 369 45.53 -5.43 32.25
N GLY A 370 45.87 -4.26 31.69
CA GLY A 370 46.96 -3.39 32.13
C GLY A 370 46.96 -2.04 31.40
N PRO A 371 48.00 -1.22 31.59
CA PRO A 371 48.08 0.12 30.99
C PRO A 371 48.22 0.12 29.46
N ILE A 372 48.61 -1.02 28.89
CA ILE A 372 48.85 -1.21 27.46
C ILE A 372 47.90 -2.28 26.92
N LEU A 373 47.16 -1.91 25.88
CA LEU A 373 46.30 -2.76 25.07
C LEU A 373 46.98 -3.05 23.73
N LYS A 374 46.99 -4.32 23.32
CA LYS A 374 47.38 -4.74 21.97
C LYS A 374 46.15 -4.86 21.09
N CYS A 375 46.21 -4.29 19.89
CA CYS A 375 45.17 -4.52 18.89
C CYS A 375 45.13 -6.02 18.49
N PRO A 376 43.96 -6.67 18.44
CA PRO A 376 43.86 -8.07 18.00
C PRO A 376 44.18 -8.30 16.52
N TYR A 377 44.12 -7.24 15.70
CA TYR A 377 44.26 -7.31 14.24
C TYR A 377 45.60 -6.78 13.73
N CYS A 378 46.39 -6.11 14.56
CA CYS A 378 47.65 -5.51 14.14
C CYS A 378 48.61 -5.35 15.32
N PRO A 379 49.92 -5.16 15.09
CA PRO A 379 50.91 -5.11 16.18
C PRO A 379 50.90 -3.79 16.98
N MET A 380 49.95 -2.87 16.71
CA MET A 380 49.91 -1.58 17.39
C MET A 380 49.46 -1.72 18.84
N GLU A 381 50.19 -1.05 19.73
CA GLU A 381 49.92 -0.95 21.16
C GLU A 381 49.40 0.46 21.50
N GLN A 382 48.50 0.56 22.47
CA GLN A 382 47.92 1.83 22.90
C GLN A 382 47.46 1.80 24.36
N CYS A 383 47.16 2.96 24.95
CA CYS A 383 46.44 2.99 26.21
C CYS A 383 44.94 2.73 25.96
N PRO A 384 44.24 1.94 26.80
CA PRO A 384 42.80 1.75 26.67
C PRO A 384 41.98 3.05 26.61
N SER A 385 42.43 4.09 27.32
CA SER A 385 41.79 5.41 27.34
C SER A 385 41.88 6.17 26.02
N ASP A 386 42.78 5.78 25.12
CA ASP A 386 42.94 6.42 23.81
C ASP A 386 41.89 5.96 22.80
N ALA A 387 41.16 4.88 23.11
CA ALA A 387 40.10 4.39 22.26
C ALA A 387 38.93 5.40 22.24
N LYS A 388 38.47 5.73 21.04
CA LYS A 388 37.39 6.71 20.85
C LYS A 388 36.09 6.01 20.48
N LEU A 389 35.02 6.40 21.17
CA LEU A 389 33.67 6.05 20.76
C LEU A 389 33.43 6.57 19.33
N ILE A 390 32.83 5.72 18.49
CA ILE A 390 32.38 6.10 17.15
C ILE A 390 30.88 5.88 17.04
N TYR A 391 30.26 6.69 16.20
CA TYR A 391 28.86 6.58 15.81
C TYR A 391 28.84 6.26 14.32
N PHE A 392 27.94 5.36 13.92
CA PHE A 392 27.79 4.91 12.54
C PHE A 392 26.45 5.34 11.95
#